data_AF-L1JZB2-F1
#
_entry.id   AF-L1JZB2-F1
#
_cell.length_a   1.000
_cell.length_b   1.000
_cell.length_c   1.000
_cell.angle_alpha   90.00
_cell.angle_beta   90.00
_cell.angle_gamma   90.00
#
_symmetry.space_group_name_H-M   'P 1'
#
loop_
_entity.id
_entity.type
_entity.pdbx_description
1 polymer ?
#
loop_
_entity_poly.entity_id
_entity_poly.type
_entity_poly.pdbx_seq_one_letter_code
_entity_poly.pdbx_strand_id
1 'polypeptide(L)'
;MLNKTNVINDAFHISHNDVYGTINGFRLGSIQTQPVEWDEINAAWGQTTLLLQTLASNWDFTFPHFRLVPMGSFSRIIKRDDEKCVYDLFCASDIGLSRIFGFGSFDKGMAAFLECVRALQEHVKSIDPTFSPPYRIVEHKIEELSVKLQFNTYDKWTKALKYMLTNIKWLVASSLSRRS
;
A
#
# COMPACT_ATOMS: atom_id res chain seq x y z
N MET A 1 -10.46 28.58 1.31
CA MET A 1 -9.63 27.43 1.71
C MET A 1 -9.80 26.36 0.65
N LEU A 2 -8.75 26.02 -0.10
CA LEU A 2 -8.81 24.90 -1.05
C LEU A 2 -9.04 23.60 -0.26
N ASN A 3 -10.04 22.84 -0.68
CA ASN A 3 -10.57 21.66 0.02
C ASN A 3 -9.49 20.57 0.14
N LYS A 4 -8.76 20.53 1.27
CA LYS A 4 -7.66 19.56 1.52
C LYS A 4 -8.03 18.10 1.22
N THR A 5 -9.30 17.73 1.28
CA THR A 5 -9.76 16.36 1.02
C THR A 5 -10.05 16.09 -0.46
N ASN A 6 -10.59 17.07 -1.20
CA ASN A 6 -10.63 16.97 -2.67
C ASN A 6 -9.20 16.88 -3.22
N VAL A 7 -8.27 17.60 -2.59
CA VAL A 7 -6.84 17.56 -2.92
C VAL A 7 -6.24 16.16 -2.77
N ILE A 8 -6.67 15.32 -1.81
CA ILE A 8 -6.14 13.94 -1.70
C ILE A 8 -6.59 13.10 -2.90
N ASN A 9 -7.88 13.16 -3.26
CA ASN A 9 -8.40 12.42 -4.41
C ASN A 9 -7.85 12.94 -5.74
N ASP A 10 -7.64 14.26 -5.86
CA ASP A 10 -7.04 14.90 -7.03
C ASP A 10 -5.54 14.59 -7.15
N ALA A 11 -4.82 14.46 -6.03
CA ALA A 11 -3.39 14.17 -6.01
C ALA A 11 -3.08 12.66 -6.15
N PHE A 12 -3.98 11.78 -5.72
CA PHE A 12 -3.79 10.33 -5.73
C PHE A 12 -4.97 9.61 -6.37
N HIS A 13 -4.91 9.49 -7.70
CA HIS A 13 -5.95 8.84 -8.47
C HIS A 13 -5.79 7.31 -8.44
N ILE A 14 -6.58 6.63 -7.60
CA ILE A 14 -6.65 5.16 -7.57
C ILE A 14 -7.69 4.66 -8.58
N SER A 15 -7.22 3.84 -9.52
CA SER A 15 -8.05 3.19 -10.53
C SER A 15 -7.62 1.72 -10.73
N HIS A 16 -8.06 1.12 -11.82
CA HIS A 16 -7.61 -0.20 -12.25
C HIS A 16 -7.35 -0.21 -13.75
N ASN A 17 -6.40 -1.05 -14.16
CA ASN A 17 -6.14 -1.36 -15.56
C ASN A 17 -6.17 -2.88 -15.69
N ASP A 18 -7.25 -3.43 -16.25
CA ASP A 18 -7.53 -4.86 -16.30
C ASP A 18 -7.33 -5.57 -14.94
N VAL A 19 -6.25 -6.35 -14.84
CA VAL A 19 -5.88 -7.15 -13.67
C VAL A 19 -5.13 -6.34 -12.61
N TYR A 20 -4.60 -5.17 -12.94
CA TYR A 20 -3.81 -4.32 -12.05
C TYR A 20 -4.67 -3.32 -11.29
N GLY A 21 -4.31 -3.06 -10.03
CA GLY A 21 -4.64 -1.77 -9.40
C GLY A 21 -3.64 -0.72 -9.85
N THR A 22 -4.09 0.51 -10.05
CA THR A 22 -3.22 1.63 -10.46
C THR A 22 -3.35 2.80 -9.51
N ILE A 23 -2.25 3.54 -9.35
CA ILE A 23 -2.23 4.82 -8.64
C ILE A 23 -1.47 5.85 -9.48
N ASN A 24 -2.11 6.97 -9.79
CA ASN A 24 -1.57 8.01 -10.68
C ASN A 24 -1.06 7.45 -12.03
N GLY A 25 -1.75 6.42 -12.55
CA GLY A 25 -1.40 5.74 -13.80
C GLY A 25 -0.38 4.61 -13.68
N PHE A 26 0.36 4.51 -12.58
CA PHE A 26 1.36 3.44 -12.38
C PHE A 26 0.70 2.14 -11.92
N ARG A 27 1.07 1.01 -12.55
CA ARG A 27 0.58 -0.33 -12.19
C ARG A 27 1.30 -0.86 -10.96
N LEU A 28 0.52 -1.27 -9.96
CA LEU A 28 1.03 -1.89 -8.75
C LEU A 28 0.87 -3.41 -8.82
N GLY A 29 1.88 -4.07 -9.37
CA GLY A 29 1.91 -5.50 -9.60
C GLY A 29 2.53 -5.84 -10.95
N SER A 30 2.66 -7.14 -11.22
CA SER A 30 3.17 -7.69 -12.46
C SER A 30 2.55 -9.06 -12.68
N ILE A 31 2.23 -9.44 -13.91
CA ILE A 31 1.76 -10.80 -14.25
C ILE A 31 2.74 -11.48 -15.19
N GLN A 32 2.71 -12.80 -15.26
CA GLN A 32 3.67 -13.56 -16.07
C GLN A 32 3.56 -13.26 -17.58
N THR A 33 2.35 -13.04 -18.08
CA THR A 33 2.08 -12.80 -19.51
C THR A 33 2.39 -11.39 -19.96
N GLN A 34 2.42 -10.43 -19.03
CA GLN A 34 2.70 -9.02 -19.31
C GLN A 34 3.49 -8.43 -18.14
N PRO A 35 4.82 -8.64 -18.12
CA PRO A 35 5.66 -8.10 -17.06
C PRO A 35 5.59 -6.58 -16.99
N VAL A 36 5.49 -6.05 -15.78
CA VAL A 36 5.62 -4.62 -15.48
C VAL A 36 7.04 -4.36 -14.97
N GLU A 37 7.66 -3.30 -15.47
CA GLU A 37 9.01 -2.88 -15.06
C GLU A 37 9.02 -2.47 -13.58
N TRP A 38 10.10 -2.83 -12.88
CA TRP A 38 10.19 -2.57 -11.44
C TRP A 38 10.21 -1.08 -11.11
N ASP A 39 10.73 -0.22 -11.99
CA ASP A 39 10.70 1.23 -11.78
C ASP A 39 9.26 1.76 -11.69
N GLU A 40 8.34 1.20 -12.49
CA GLU A 40 6.92 1.54 -12.42
C GLU A 40 6.28 1.04 -11.12
N ILE A 41 6.56 -0.21 -10.74
CA ILE A 41 6.06 -0.81 -9.49
C ILE A 41 6.57 -0.03 -8.27
N ASN A 42 7.85 0.35 -8.28
CA ASN A 42 8.50 1.12 -7.23
C ASN A 42 7.88 2.54 -7.14
N ALA A 43 7.62 3.17 -8.28
CA ALA A 43 6.91 4.46 -8.33
C ALA A 43 5.49 4.34 -7.76
N ALA A 44 4.75 3.28 -8.10
CA ALA A 44 3.43 3.00 -7.55
C ALA A 44 3.48 2.80 -6.01
N TRP A 45 4.46 2.06 -5.50
CA TRP A 45 4.67 1.92 -4.05
C TRP A 45 5.00 3.26 -3.37
N GLY A 46 5.79 4.10 -4.02
CA GLY A 46 6.09 5.45 -3.53
C GLY A 46 4.85 6.31 -3.37
N GLN A 47 4.01 6.35 -4.40
CA GLN A 47 2.74 7.07 -4.37
C GLN A 47 1.80 6.48 -3.31
N THR A 48 1.71 5.16 -3.21
CA THR A 48 0.84 4.47 -2.25
C THR A 48 1.28 4.74 -0.80
N THR A 49 2.60 4.81 -0.56
CA THR A 49 3.16 5.13 0.76
C THR A 49 2.87 6.56 1.17
N LEU A 50 3.04 7.51 0.26
CA LEU A 50 2.73 8.91 0.50
C LEU A 50 1.22 9.12 0.75
N LEU A 51 0.37 8.45 -0.01
CA LEU A 51 -1.08 8.48 0.18
C LEU A 51 -1.46 7.96 1.57
N LEU A 52 -0.96 6.80 1.98
CA LEU A 52 -1.31 6.23 3.28
C LEU A 52 -0.84 7.12 4.45
N GLN A 53 0.34 7.73 4.34
CA GLN A 53 0.82 8.71 5.32
C GLN A 53 -0.08 9.97 5.36
N THR A 54 -0.52 10.44 4.20
CA THR A 54 -1.42 11.60 4.07
C THR A 54 -2.78 11.30 4.68
N LEU A 55 -3.33 10.10 4.44
CA LEU A 55 -4.58 9.65 5.05
C LEU A 55 -4.45 9.52 6.57
N ALA A 56 -3.38 8.91 7.08
CA ALA A 56 -3.15 8.85 8.53
C ALA A 56 -3.13 10.24 9.16
N SER A 57 -2.45 11.19 8.52
CA SER A 57 -2.43 12.59 8.96
C SER A 57 -3.80 13.26 8.89
N ASN A 58 -4.62 12.95 7.88
CA ASN A 58 -6.00 13.44 7.75
C ASN A 58 -6.91 12.93 8.88
N TRP A 59 -6.68 11.70 9.34
CA TRP A 59 -7.42 11.04 10.40
C TRP A 59 -6.82 11.26 11.81
N ASP A 60 -5.84 12.16 11.92
CA ASP A 60 -5.10 12.41 13.16
C ASP A 60 -4.54 11.11 13.80
N PHE A 61 -4.20 10.14 12.94
CA PHE A 61 -3.79 8.80 13.32
C PHE A 61 -2.28 8.62 13.24
N THR A 62 -1.71 8.02 14.27
CA THR A 62 -0.30 7.63 14.32
C THR A 62 -0.19 6.12 14.38
N PHE A 63 0.49 5.53 13.40
CA PHE A 63 0.74 4.09 13.38
C PHE A 63 1.56 3.67 14.62
N PRO A 64 1.10 2.67 15.40
CA PRO A 64 1.70 2.33 16.68
C PRO A 64 3.05 1.62 16.56
N HIS A 65 3.20 0.71 15.59
CA HIS A 65 4.40 -0.13 15.46
C HIS A 65 5.34 0.31 14.34
N PHE A 66 4.86 1.16 13.43
CA PHE A 66 5.57 1.47 12.19
C PHE A 66 5.56 2.97 11.90
N ARG A 67 6.54 3.39 11.10
CA ARG A 67 6.62 4.73 10.52
C ARG A 67 6.82 4.59 9.02
N LEU A 68 5.90 5.15 8.25
CA LEU A 68 6.01 5.25 6.80
C LEU A 68 7.04 6.33 6.43
N VAL A 69 7.89 6.05 5.45
CA VAL A 69 8.91 6.97 4.94
C VAL A 69 8.76 7.06 3.42
N PRO A 70 7.89 7.95 2.90
CA PRO A 70 7.77 8.17 1.47
C PRO A 70 9.05 8.81 0.92
N MET A 71 9.67 8.17 -0.06
CA MET A 71 10.92 8.62 -0.72
C MET A 71 10.86 8.37 -2.23
N GLY A 72 9.73 8.69 -2.86
CA GLY A 72 9.47 8.35 -4.26
C GLY A 72 9.60 6.84 -4.49
N SER A 73 10.29 6.43 -5.54
CA SER A 73 10.52 5.01 -5.89
C SER A 73 11.40 4.23 -4.90
N PHE A 74 11.89 4.86 -3.82
CA PHE A 74 12.74 4.23 -2.80
C PHE A 74 12.10 4.28 -1.40
N SER A 75 10.77 4.27 -1.35
CA SER A 75 10.01 4.37 -0.10
C SER A 75 10.28 3.20 0.85
N ARG A 76 10.15 3.43 2.16
CA ARG A 76 10.49 2.46 3.21
C ARG A 76 9.50 2.51 4.38
N ILE A 77 9.55 1.48 5.22
CA ILE A 77 8.88 1.41 6.52
C ILE A 77 9.91 1.15 7.60
N ILE A 78 9.80 1.86 8.72
CA ILE A 78 10.68 1.70 9.88
C ILE A 78 9.85 1.20 11.06
N LYS A 79 10.34 0.20 11.80
CA LYS A 79 9.70 -0.23 13.04
C LYS A 79 9.97 0.80 14.15
N ARG A 80 8.94 1.22 14.88
CA ARG A 80 9.08 2.24 15.94
C ARG A 80 9.91 1.75 17.13
N ASP A 81 9.80 0.47 17.46
CA ASP A 81 10.53 -0.12 18.59
C ASP A 81 12.00 -0.42 18.28
N ASP A 82 12.38 -0.36 17.00
CA ASP A 82 13.76 -0.57 16.55
C ASP A 82 13.99 0.21 15.24
N GLU A 83 14.53 1.42 15.35
CA GLU A 83 14.79 2.28 14.18
C GLU A 83 15.82 1.69 13.20
N LYS A 84 16.58 0.67 13.61
CA LYS A 84 17.50 -0.05 12.72
C LYS A 84 16.75 -1.06 11.84
N CYS A 85 15.54 -1.47 12.22
CA CYS A 85 14.68 -2.32 11.42
C CYS A 85 13.96 -1.48 10.36
N VAL A 86 14.63 -1.34 9.21
CA VAL A 86 14.11 -0.68 8.01
C VAL A 86 13.74 -1.73 6.97
N TYR A 87 12.53 -1.65 6.45
CA TYR A 87 12.01 -2.51 5.39
C TYR A 87 11.76 -1.69 4.13
N ASP A 88 12.25 -2.19 3.01
CA ASP A 88 12.09 -1.52 1.72
C ASP A 88 10.69 -1.76 1.15
N LEU A 89 10.15 -0.76 0.44
CA LEU A 89 8.96 -0.89 -0.41
C LEU A 89 9.34 -0.74 -1.88
N PHE A 90 10.55 -1.16 -2.23
CA PHE A 90 11.05 -1.17 -3.59
C PHE A 90 11.95 -2.40 -3.81
N CYS A 91 12.15 -2.76 -5.08
CA CYS A 91 13.11 -3.79 -5.49
C CYS A 91 14.02 -3.22 -6.59
N ALA A 92 15.32 -3.55 -6.56
CA ALA A 92 16.23 -3.20 -7.63
C ALA A 92 16.00 -4.11 -8.86
N SER A 93 16.16 -3.55 -10.06
CA SER A 93 15.92 -4.21 -11.34
C SER A 93 16.89 -5.36 -11.68
N ASP A 94 18.03 -5.47 -10.97
CA ASP A 94 19.02 -6.52 -11.20
C ASP A 94 18.68 -7.80 -10.40
N ILE A 95 17.85 -8.64 -11.02
CA ILE A 95 17.16 -9.78 -10.39
C ILE A 95 17.79 -11.09 -10.87
N GLY A 96 19.06 -11.28 -10.52
CA GLY A 96 19.71 -12.59 -10.54
C GLY A 96 19.62 -13.25 -9.16
N LEU A 97 20.59 -12.94 -8.32
CA LEU A 97 20.76 -13.50 -6.97
C LEU A 97 19.76 -12.94 -5.93
N SER A 98 19.13 -11.81 -6.24
CA SER A 98 18.12 -11.11 -5.43
C SER A 98 16.82 -11.91 -5.26
N ARG A 99 16.53 -12.88 -6.15
CA ARG A 99 15.33 -13.73 -6.07
C ARG A 99 15.32 -14.68 -4.86
N ILE A 100 16.48 -15.01 -4.30
CA ILE A 100 16.62 -16.00 -3.21
C ILE A 100 16.75 -15.31 -1.84
N PHE A 101 17.34 -14.10 -1.78
CA PHE A 101 17.60 -13.38 -0.52
C PHE A 101 17.03 -11.95 -0.46
N GLY A 102 16.67 -11.33 -1.59
CA GLY A 102 16.33 -9.91 -1.70
C GLY A 102 14.88 -9.56 -1.34
N PHE A 103 13.92 -10.47 -1.54
CA PHE A 103 12.53 -10.23 -1.11
C PHE A 103 12.36 -10.19 0.40
N GLY A 104 13.34 -10.62 1.19
CA GLY A 104 13.21 -10.65 2.65
C GLY A 104 12.91 -9.27 3.26
N SER A 105 13.52 -8.20 2.74
CA SER A 105 13.21 -6.82 3.14
C SER A 105 11.86 -6.37 2.57
N PHE A 106 11.65 -6.60 1.27
CA PHE A 106 10.45 -6.14 0.56
C PHE A 106 9.16 -6.81 1.05
N ASP A 107 9.16 -8.13 1.28
CA ASP A 107 8.03 -8.88 1.83
C ASP A 107 7.69 -8.46 3.26
N LYS A 108 8.70 -8.16 4.08
CA LYS A 108 8.49 -7.56 5.40
C LYS A 108 7.91 -6.16 5.29
N GLY A 109 8.38 -5.37 4.33
CA GLY A 109 7.86 -4.05 4.01
C GLY A 109 6.39 -4.11 3.62
N MET A 110 6.02 -4.95 2.65
CA MET A 110 4.65 -5.13 2.20
C MET A 110 3.73 -5.63 3.31
N ALA A 111 4.20 -6.58 4.13
CA ALA A 111 3.42 -7.07 5.28
C ALA A 111 3.20 -5.97 6.34
N ALA A 112 4.25 -5.20 6.68
CA ALA A 112 4.14 -4.07 7.60
C ALA A 112 3.26 -2.94 7.02
N PHE A 113 3.29 -2.74 5.70
CA PHE A 113 2.41 -1.79 5.01
C PHE A 113 0.94 -2.20 5.14
N LEU A 114 0.64 -3.47 4.88
CA LEU A 114 -0.71 -4.00 4.97
C LEU A 114 -1.27 -3.91 6.40
N GLU A 115 -0.42 -4.14 7.39
CA GLU A 115 -0.74 -3.91 8.80
C GLU A 115 -1.06 -2.44 9.10
N CYS A 116 -0.32 -1.49 8.51
CA CYS A 116 -0.65 -0.07 8.60
C CYS A 116 -2.03 0.22 7.98
N VAL A 117 -2.34 -0.35 6.81
CA VAL A 117 -3.67 -0.21 6.19
C VAL A 117 -4.77 -0.72 7.14
N ARG A 118 -4.59 -1.92 7.71
CA ARG A 118 -5.54 -2.51 8.68
C ARG A 118 -5.74 -1.61 9.91
N ALA A 119 -4.65 -1.15 10.52
CA ALA A 119 -4.70 -0.30 11.70
C ALA A 119 -5.46 1.02 11.44
N LEU A 120 -5.24 1.64 10.27
CA LEU A 120 -6.00 2.82 9.87
C LEU A 120 -7.47 2.50 9.58
N GLN A 121 -7.78 1.37 8.95
CA GLN A 121 -9.17 0.93 8.73
C GLN A 121 -9.92 0.75 10.05
N GLU A 122 -9.28 0.18 11.06
CA GLU A 122 -9.87 -0.01 12.40
C GLU A 122 -10.10 1.33 13.11
N HIS A 123 -9.14 2.24 13.03
CA HIS A 123 -9.29 3.60 13.54
C HIS A 123 -10.47 4.33 12.88
N VAL A 124 -10.53 4.33 11.55
CA VAL A 124 -11.64 4.93 10.80
C VAL A 124 -12.96 4.28 11.19
N LYS A 125 -13.03 2.95 11.26
CA LYS A 125 -14.25 2.22 11.65
C LYS A 125 -14.73 2.53 13.08
N SER A 126 -13.80 2.84 13.99
CA SER A 126 -14.13 3.25 15.35
C SER A 126 -14.80 4.63 15.41
N ILE A 127 -14.52 5.49 14.42
CA ILE A 127 -15.09 6.84 14.29
C ILE A 127 -16.37 6.82 13.45
N ASP A 128 -16.35 6.07 12.35
CA ASP A 128 -17.45 5.88 11.42
C ASP A 128 -17.78 4.38 11.31
N PRO A 129 -18.78 3.89 12.06
CA PRO A 129 -19.20 2.49 12.02
C PRO A 129 -19.74 2.03 10.66
N THR A 130 -20.11 2.96 9.77
CA THR A 130 -20.58 2.63 8.41
C THR A 130 -19.44 2.31 7.46
N PHE A 131 -18.20 2.68 7.83
CA PHE A 131 -17.00 2.36 7.08
C PHE A 131 -16.76 0.85 7.03
N SER A 132 -16.96 0.27 5.85
CA SER A 132 -16.79 -1.17 5.61
C SER A 132 -16.01 -1.39 4.30
N PRO A 133 -14.67 -1.47 4.36
CA PRO A 133 -13.87 -1.78 3.18
C PRO A 133 -14.21 -3.21 2.68
N PRO A 134 -14.16 -3.46 1.36
CA PRO A 134 -14.68 -4.68 0.77
C PRO A 134 -13.82 -5.91 1.03
N TYR A 135 -12.52 -5.72 1.30
CA TYR A 135 -11.59 -6.82 1.48
C TYR A 135 -11.05 -6.88 2.90
N ARG A 136 -11.13 -8.06 3.52
CA ARG A 136 -10.64 -8.29 4.88
C ARG A 136 -9.12 -8.45 4.89
N ILE A 137 -8.46 -7.82 5.85
CA ILE A 137 -7.02 -7.98 6.07
C ILE A 137 -6.79 -8.85 7.32
N VAL A 138 -5.94 -9.87 7.18
CA VAL A 138 -5.47 -10.71 8.29
C VAL A 138 -3.98 -10.95 8.11
N GLU A 139 -3.19 -10.44 9.06
CA GLU A 139 -1.72 -10.47 9.00
C GLU A 139 -1.17 -9.88 7.66
N HIS A 140 -0.52 -10.73 6.86
CA HIS A 140 0.11 -10.40 5.58
C HIS A 140 -0.76 -10.82 4.39
N LYS A 141 -2.03 -11.11 4.63
CA LYS A 141 -3.00 -11.53 3.62
C LYS A 141 -4.18 -10.56 3.56
N ILE A 142 -4.67 -10.38 2.35
CA ILE A 142 -5.92 -9.69 2.07
C ILE A 142 -6.85 -10.67 1.34
N GLU A 143 -8.02 -10.91 1.93
CA GLU A 143 -8.77 -12.15 1.74
C GLU A 143 -7.84 -13.36 1.98
N GLU A 144 -7.67 -14.23 1.00
CA GLU A 144 -6.78 -15.39 1.04
C GLU A 144 -5.45 -15.17 0.31
N LEU A 145 -5.21 -13.95 -0.19
CA LEU A 145 -4.07 -13.63 -1.05
C LEU A 145 -2.95 -12.97 -0.23
N SER A 146 -1.75 -13.53 -0.32
CA SER A 146 -0.56 -12.95 0.31
C SER A 146 -0.05 -11.73 -0.48
N VAL A 147 0.31 -10.66 0.23
CA VAL A 147 1.03 -9.53 -0.37
C VAL A 147 2.54 -9.78 -0.49
N LYS A 148 3.05 -10.87 0.08
CA LYS A 148 4.45 -11.30 -0.07
C LYS A 148 4.67 -11.96 -1.42
N LEU A 149 5.83 -11.73 -2.03
CA LEU A 149 6.25 -12.36 -3.28
C LEU A 149 6.84 -13.74 -3.07
N GLN A 150 7.52 -13.99 -1.95
CA GLN A 150 8.11 -15.30 -1.69
C GLN A 150 7.01 -16.37 -1.57
N PHE A 151 7.23 -17.50 -2.24
CA PHE A 151 6.27 -18.61 -2.34
C PHE A 151 4.90 -18.21 -2.92
N ASN A 152 4.87 -17.19 -3.78
CA ASN A 152 3.66 -16.67 -4.41
C ASN A 152 3.79 -16.66 -5.95
N THR A 153 2.67 -16.48 -6.65
CA THR A 153 2.68 -16.20 -8.10
C THR A 153 2.45 -14.72 -8.34
N TYR A 154 3.03 -14.21 -9.43
CA TYR A 154 2.87 -12.82 -9.86
C TYR A 154 1.40 -12.41 -10.02
N ASP A 155 0.57 -13.29 -10.57
CA ASP A 155 -0.88 -13.08 -10.73
C ASP A 155 -1.61 -12.94 -9.38
N LYS A 156 -1.33 -13.83 -8.41
CA LYS A 156 -1.94 -13.78 -7.07
C LYS A 156 -1.47 -12.56 -6.30
N TRP A 157 -0.18 -12.25 -6.38
CA TRP A 157 0.42 -11.06 -5.77
C TRP A 157 -0.20 -9.77 -6.33
N THR A 158 -0.30 -9.64 -7.65
CA THR A 158 -0.95 -8.50 -8.32
C THR A 158 -2.40 -8.33 -7.88
N LYS A 159 -3.14 -9.44 -7.76
CA LYS A 159 -4.52 -9.41 -7.28
C LYS A 159 -4.61 -8.96 -5.82
N ALA A 160 -3.68 -9.40 -4.95
CA ALA A 160 -3.60 -8.94 -3.56
C ALA A 160 -3.36 -7.42 -3.49
N LEU A 161 -2.45 -6.89 -4.31
CA LEU A 161 -2.13 -5.47 -4.38
C LEU A 161 -3.31 -4.63 -4.91
N LYS A 162 -4.05 -5.16 -5.89
CA LYS A 162 -5.30 -4.54 -6.36
C LYS A 162 -6.36 -4.45 -5.26
N TYR A 163 -6.51 -5.50 -4.45
CA TYR A 163 -7.42 -5.48 -3.30
C TYR A 163 -6.97 -4.46 -2.25
N MET A 164 -5.67 -4.38 -1.98
CA MET A 164 -5.11 -3.40 -1.06
C MET A 164 -5.38 -1.96 -1.53
N LEU A 165 -5.14 -1.66 -2.81
CA LEU A 165 -5.46 -0.35 -3.38
C LEU A 165 -6.96 -0.03 -3.35
N THR A 166 -7.81 -1.02 -3.59
CA THR A 166 -9.26 -0.85 -3.43
C THR A 166 -9.60 -0.45 -1.99
N ASN A 167 -9.07 -1.17 -1.01
CA ASN A 167 -9.27 -0.83 0.40
C ASN A 167 -8.78 0.58 0.76
N ILE A 168 -7.65 1.03 0.19
CA ILE A 168 -7.14 2.39 0.37
C ILE A 168 -8.06 3.41 -0.31
N LYS A 169 -8.64 3.10 -1.48
CA LYS A 169 -9.63 3.95 -2.14
C LYS A 169 -10.87 4.17 -1.27
N TRP A 170 -11.29 3.16 -0.51
CA TRP A 170 -12.36 3.31 0.48
C TRP A 170 -11.96 4.25 1.62
N LEU A 171 -10.71 4.21 2.09
CA LEU A 171 -10.19 5.18 3.08
C LEU A 171 -10.15 6.61 2.54
N VAL A 172 -9.85 6.77 1.24
CA VAL A 172 -9.97 8.08 0.57
C VAL A 172 -11.43 8.53 0.57
N ALA A 173 -12.35 7.66 0.18
CA ALA A 173 -13.78 7.98 0.14
C ALA A 173 -14.33 8.36 1.53
N SER A 174 -13.98 7.63 2.59
CA SER A 174 -14.43 7.95 3.95
C SER A 174 -13.88 9.30 4.44
N SER A 175 -12.67 9.68 4.01
CA SER A 175 -12.12 10.99 4.35
C SER A 175 -12.94 12.15 3.77
N LEU A 176 -13.63 11.93 2.63
CA LEU A 176 -14.53 12.91 2.01
C LEU A 176 -15.83 13.08 2.82
N SER A 177 -16.40 11.98 3.33
CA SER A 177 -17.68 11.98 4.06
C SER A 177 -17.59 12.59 5.48
N ARG A 178 -16.41 12.60 6.12
CA ARG A 178 -16.23 13.16 7.49
C ARG A 178 -16.61 14.65 7.62
N ARG A 179 -16.85 15.37 6.52
CA ARG A 179 -17.12 16.81 6.52
C ARG A 179 -18.47 17.22 5.90
N SER A 180 -19.31 16.27 5.49
CA SER A 180 -20.68 16.54 5.02
C SER A 180 -21.68 16.60 6.18
#